data_AF-A0A1H4DLF6-F1
#
_entry.id   AF-A0A1H4DLF6-F1
#
_cell.length_a   1.000
_cell.length_b   1.000
_cell.length_c   1.000
_cell.angle_alpha   90.00
_cell.angle_beta   90.00
_cell.angle_gamma   90.00
#
_symmetry.space_group_name_H-M   'P 1'
#
loop_
_entity.id
_entity.type
_entity.pdbx_description
1 polymer ?
#
loop_
_entity_poly.entity_id
_entity_poly.type
_entity_poly.pdbx_seq_one_letter_code
_entity_poly.pdbx_strand_id
1 'polypeptide(L)'
;MNGNKVVTFLQDICHREDPTRPVTMGIDRIENALDNNFVSAVDIPDFNYKPAWYEKANTRLPPGFILGTETASTLSSRGVYKFPVVFYKNKVYDDNQSSSYDFEFCTWSQIPDDEFVKQDDLQYVLGELYGQGLIIWVSPLYMTKSGHHTVLILESLISPVCQKTGITSYPSAELFVNGRSMGKQVKNNGSSTSRYCLMWTDVKYKPGTIKVVAYDQSGKPVAQVWNHFSCHI
;
A
#
# COMPACT_ATOMS: atom_id res chain seq x y z
N MET A 1 28.12 -3.82 -20.30
CA MET A 1 28.80 -4.40 -19.11
C MET A 1 28.29 -5.82 -18.92
N ASN A 2 29.15 -6.75 -18.49
CA ASN A 2 28.80 -8.18 -18.28
C ASN A 2 28.13 -8.41 -16.91
N GLY A 3 27.03 -7.71 -16.63
CA GLY A 3 26.39 -7.75 -15.31
C GLY A 3 25.99 -9.15 -14.85
N ASN A 4 25.51 -9.98 -15.79
CA ASN A 4 25.17 -11.38 -15.54
C ASN A 4 26.36 -12.20 -14.99
N LYS A 5 27.57 -12.01 -15.55
CA LYS A 5 28.77 -12.72 -15.07
C LYS A 5 29.15 -12.32 -13.65
N VAL A 6 28.95 -11.04 -13.30
CA VAL A 6 29.24 -10.54 -11.95
C VAL A 6 28.26 -11.12 -10.94
N VAL A 7 26.96 -11.13 -11.27
CA VAL A 7 25.94 -11.72 -10.38
C VAL A 7 26.20 -13.20 -10.15
N THR A 8 26.47 -13.98 -11.22
CA THR A 8 26.80 -15.41 -11.06
C THR A 8 28.01 -15.60 -10.16
N PHE A 9 29.09 -14.83 -10.35
CA PHE A 9 30.28 -14.91 -9.49
C PHE A 9 29.96 -14.62 -8.02
N LEU A 10 29.12 -13.63 -7.74
CA LEU A 10 28.72 -13.28 -6.37
C LEU A 10 27.82 -14.36 -5.74
N GLN A 11 26.86 -14.90 -6.49
CA GLN A 11 26.04 -16.01 -6.03
C GLN A 11 26.88 -17.26 -5.74
N ASP A 12 27.83 -17.60 -6.60
CA ASP A 12 28.73 -18.74 -6.40
C ASP A 12 29.53 -18.61 -5.10
N ILE A 13 29.92 -17.39 -4.72
CA ILE A 13 30.54 -17.13 -3.42
C ILE A 13 29.55 -17.39 -2.29
N CYS A 14 28.33 -16.84 -2.35
CA CYS A 14 27.31 -17.07 -1.33
C CYS A 14 27.02 -18.56 -1.12
N HIS A 15 26.82 -19.33 -2.21
CA HIS A 15 26.58 -20.77 -2.12
C HIS A 15 27.80 -21.56 -1.67
N ARG A 16 29.03 -21.11 -1.98
CA ARG A 16 30.25 -21.73 -1.45
C ARG A 16 30.34 -21.58 0.07
N GLU A 17 30.00 -20.41 0.60
CA GLU A 17 30.05 -20.16 2.05
C GLU A 17 28.85 -20.77 2.79
N ASP A 18 27.66 -20.71 2.20
CA ASP A 18 26.43 -21.26 2.75
C ASP A 18 25.42 -21.62 1.65
N PRO A 19 25.38 -22.89 1.20
CA PRO A 19 24.43 -23.33 0.20
C PRO A 19 23.02 -23.56 0.76
N THR A 20 22.78 -23.35 2.06
CA THR A 20 21.48 -23.62 2.70
C THR A 20 20.49 -22.46 2.59
N ARG A 21 20.94 -21.28 2.12
CA ARG A 21 20.13 -20.07 1.99
C ARG A 21 20.10 -19.59 0.54
N PRO A 22 18.92 -19.21 0.01
CA PRO A 22 18.81 -18.68 -1.33
C PRO A 22 19.39 -17.26 -1.43
N VAL A 23 19.90 -16.92 -2.60
CA VAL A 23 20.40 -15.60 -2.97
C VAL A 23 19.33 -14.81 -3.73
N THR A 24 19.24 -13.52 -3.45
CA THR A 24 18.29 -12.54 -4.03
C THR A 24 18.99 -11.17 -4.11
N MET A 25 18.45 -10.21 -4.86
CA MET A 25 19.02 -8.87 -5.03
C MET A 25 18.04 -7.83 -5.58
N GLY A 26 17.93 -6.65 -4.98
CA GLY A 26 16.99 -5.62 -5.46
C GLY A 26 17.20 -5.17 -6.92
N ILE A 27 16.25 -5.46 -7.81
CA ILE A 27 16.30 -5.07 -9.25
C ILE A 27 15.25 -4.01 -9.57
N ASP A 28 15.68 -2.80 -9.93
CA ASP A 28 14.79 -1.72 -10.41
C ASP A 28 14.55 -1.78 -11.93
N ARG A 29 15.57 -2.16 -12.72
CA ARG A 29 15.55 -2.23 -14.19
C ARG A 29 15.07 -3.60 -14.68
N ILE A 30 13.83 -3.96 -14.36
CA ILE A 30 13.26 -5.28 -14.64
C ILE A 30 13.34 -5.70 -16.12
N GLU A 31 13.04 -4.81 -17.06
CA GLU A 31 13.05 -5.14 -18.50
C GLU A 31 14.45 -5.56 -18.95
N ASN A 32 15.46 -4.72 -18.66
CA ASN A 32 16.85 -5.02 -18.95
C ASN A 32 17.33 -6.30 -18.24
N ALA A 33 16.88 -6.54 -17.01
CA ALA A 33 17.28 -7.71 -16.24
C ALA A 33 16.72 -9.01 -16.82
N LEU A 34 15.47 -8.98 -17.30
CA LEU A 34 14.84 -10.10 -17.99
C LEU A 34 15.44 -10.34 -19.38
N ASP A 35 15.79 -9.28 -20.12
CA ASP A 35 16.32 -9.39 -21.50
C ASP A 35 17.77 -9.89 -21.54
N ASN A 36 18.56 -9.62 -20.50
CA ASN A 36 19.98 -10.01 -20.45
C ASN A 36 20.27 -11.23 -19.58
N ASN A 37 19.24 -12.01 -19.20
CA ASN A 37 19.35 -13.16 -18.30
C ASN A 37 20.08 -12.82 -16.98
N PHE A 38 19.87 -11.60 -16.49
CA PHE A 38 20.51 -11.12 -15.26
C PHE A 38 19.77 -11.68 -14.04
N VAL A 39 18.44 -11.59 -14.05
CA VAL A 39 17.61 -12.06 -12.93
C VAL A 39 17.55 -13.59 -12.83
N SER A 40 17.79 -14.32 -13.93
CA SER A 40 17.86 -15.78 -13.89
C SER A 40 19.10 -16.31 -13.19
N ALA A 41 20.04 -15.44 -12.83
CA ALA A 41 21.27 -15.81 -12.13
C ALA A 41 21.13 -15.78 -10.61
N VAL A 42 19.96 -15.45 -10.03
CA VAL A 42 19.70 -15.54 -8.59
C VAL A 42 18.64 -16.60 -8.30
N ASP A 43 18.67 -17.21 -7.12
CA ASP A 43 17.71 -18.26 -6.73
C ASP A 43 16.27 -17.75 -6.62
N ILE A 44 16.10 -16.53 -6.10
CA ILE A 44 14.79 -15.87 -5.96
C ILE A 44 14.84 -14.55 -6.74
N PRO A 45 14.19 -14.49 -7.91
CA PRO A 45 13.93 -13.26 -8.62
C PRO A 45 13.19 -12.23 -7.76
N ASP A 46 13.67 -11.00 -7.77
CA ASP A 46 13.06 -9.94 -7.00
C ASP A 46 13.14 -8.58 -7.69
N PHE A 47 12.18 -7.71 -7.38
CA PHE A 47 11.99 -6.47 -8.12
C PHE A 47 11.59 -5.30 -7.22
N ASN A 48 12.22 -4.15 -7.46
CA ASN A 48 11.93 -2.90 -6.76
C ASN A 48 10.87 -2.11 -7.55
N TYR A 49 9.70 -1.90 -6.93
CA TYR A 49 8.61 -1.05 -7.41
C TYR A 49 7.98 -1.51 -8.74
N LYS A 50 7.79 -2.83 -8.94
CA LYS A 50 7.29 -3.39 -10.22
C LYS A 50 6.14 -4.40 -10.09
N PRO A 51 5.09 -4.19 -9.26
CA PRO A 51 3.98 -5.14 -9.15
C PRO A 51 3.27 -5.40 -10.49
N ALA A 52 3.19 -4.39 -11.37
CA ALA A 52 2.59 -4.53 -12.70
C ALA A 52 3.34 -5.52 -13.61
N TRP A 53 4.59 -5.87 -13.29
CA TRP A 53 5.40 -6.76 -14.09
C TRP A 53 5.46 -8.20 -13.58
N TYR A 54 4.94 -8.51 -12.39
CA TYR A 54 5.10 -9.85 -11.80
C TYR A 54 4.54 -10.97 -12.68
N GLU A 55 3.38 -10.77 -13.31
CA GLU A 55 2.82 -11.73 -14.27
C GLU A 55 3.74 -11.92 -15.49
N LYS A 56 4.18 -10.82 -16.11
CA LYS A 56 5.09 -10.87 -17.26
C LYS A 56 6.43 -11.53 -16.89
N ALA A 57 6.98 -11.21 -15.72
CA ALA A 57 8.21 -11.84 -15.22
C ALA A 57 8.02 -13.34 -15.01
N ASN A 58 6.92 -13.77 -14.38
CA ASN A 58 6.62 -15.17 -14.14
C ASN A 58 6.45 -15.98 -15.46
N THR A 59 5.98 -15.36 -16.54
CA THR A 59 5.93 -16.02 -17.86
C THR A 59 7.29 -16.15 -18.54
N ARG A 60 8.28 -15.34 -18.15
CA ARG A 60 9.61 -15.28 -18.76
C ARG A 60 10.68 -16.02 -17.97
N LEU A 61 10.43 -16.24 -16.69
CA LEU A 61 11.35 -16.90 -15.77
C LEU A 61 10.95 -18.36 -15.55
N PRO A 62 11.89 -19.21 -15.13
CA PRO A 62 11.55 -20.55 -14.69
C PRO A 62 10.47 -20.51 -13.60
N PRO A 63 9.57 -21.51 -13.53
CA PRO A 63 8.58 -21.59 -12.46
C PRO A 63 9.24 -21.49 -11.09
N GLY A 64 8.74 -20.60 -10.26
CA GLY A 64 9.35 -20.30 -8.97
C GLY A 64 8.64 -19.15 -8.28
N PHE A 65 9.36 -18.52 -7.37
CA PHE A 65 8.85 -17.42 -6.57
C PHE A 65 9.36 -16.07 -7.08
N ILE A 66 8.61 -15.01 -6.80
CA ILE A 66 9.02 -13.62 -7.00
C ILE A 66 8.91 -12.88 -5.66
N LEU A 67 9.85 -12.00 -5.36
CA LEU A 67 9.84 -11.15 -4.17
C LEU A 67 9.80 -9.66 -4.55
N GLY A 68 8.95 -8.87 -3.88
CA GLY A 68 9.02 -7.41 -3.96
C GLY A 68 10.02 -6.88 -2.92
N THR A 69 11.28 -6.67 -3.26
CA THR A 69 12.33 -6.25 -2.31
C THR A 69 12.31 -4.78 -1.93
N GLU A 70 11.61 -3.97 -2.70
CA GLU A 70 11.36 -2.57 -2.37
C GLU A 70 10.01 -2.19 -2.97
N THR A 71 9.01 -2.02 -2.13
CA THR A 71 7.63 -1.82 -2.56
C THR A 71 7.02 -0.61 -1.89
N ALA A 72 6.02 -0.08 -2.60
CA ALA A 72 5.47 1.25 -2.38
C ALA A 72 6.54 2.34 -2.36
N SER A 73 6.15 3.59 -2.52
CA SER A 73 7.00 4.72 -2.12
C SER A 73 6.08 5.92 -1.91
N THR A 74 4.99 5.62 -1.21
CA THR A 74 3.96 6.59 -0.87
C THR A 74 4.50 7.51 0.21
N LEU A 75 4.23 8.80 0.05
CA LEU A 75 4.68 9.84 0.93
C LEU A 75 3.47 10.39 1.69
N SER A 76 3.60 10.47 3.01
CA SER A 76 2.56 10.98 3.89
C SER A 76 3.16 11.83 5.00
N SER A 77 2.61 13.02 5.22
CA SER A 77 2.90 13.80 6.43
C SER A 77 1.77 13.65 7.42
N ARG A 78 2.06 13.12 8.62
CA ARG A 78 1.05 12.83 9.64
C ARG A 78 0.13 14.02 9.92
N GLY A 79 -1.18 13.80 9.80
CA GLY A 79 -2.21 14.81 10.10
C GLY A 79 -2.34 15.93 9.06
N VAL A 80 -1.59 15.85 7.96
CA VAL A 80 -1.73 16.75 6.81
C VAL A 80 -2.62 16.09 5.78
N TYR A 81 -3.61 16.82 5.28
CA TYR A 81 -4.53 16.30 4.28
C TYR A 81 -4.79 17.34 3.20
N LYS A 82 -4.58 16.94 1.94
CA LYS A 82 -4.66 17.82 0.78
C LYS A 82 -5.91 17.51 -0.04
N PHE A 83 -6.41 18.54 -0.72
CA PHE A 83 -7.52 18.45 -1.68
C PHE A 83 -7.09 19.05 -3.03
N PRO A 84 -7.66 18.56 -4.16
CA PRO A 84 -8.56 17.40 -4.25
C PRO A 84 -7.83 16.08 -3.96
N VAL A 85 -8.55 15.07 -3.50
CA VAL A 85 -8.00 13.73 -3.23
C VAL A 85 -7.97 12.95 -4.53
N VAL A 86 -6.84 13.02 -5.21
CA VAL A 86 -6.59 12.31 -6.48
C VAL A 86 -5.18 11.76 -6.45
N PHE A 87 -4.90 10.78 -7.30
CA PHE A 87 -3.56 10.24 -7.42
C PHE A 87 -2.61 11.25 -8.03
N TYR A 88 -1.48 11.47 -7.36
CA TYR A 88 -0.39 12.28 -7.89
C TYR A 88 0.95 11.57 -7.83
N LYS A 89 1.74 11.77 -8.87
CA LYS A 89 3.15 11.36 -8.92
C LYS A 89 4.05 12.57 -8.66
N ASN A 90 4.99 12.44 -7.73
CA ASN A 90 5.96 13.49 -7.37
C ASN A 90 5.30 14.86 -7.05
N LYS A 91 4.17 14.86 -6.35
CA LYS A 91 3.51 16.11 -5.97
C LYS A 91 4.35 16.85 -4.94
N VAL A 92 4.54 18.14 -5.18
CA VAL A 92 5.14 19.08 -4.22
C VAL A 92 4.11 20.16 -3.90
N TYR A 93 4.03 20.50 -2.61
CA TYR A 93 3.22 21.58 -2.08
C TYR A 93 4.11 22.64 -1.44
N ASP A 94 3.65 23.89 -1.40
CA ASP A 94 4.44 25.03 -0.89
C ASP A 94 4.82 24.88 0.60
N ASP A 95 4.06 24.11 1.37
CA ASP A 95 4.34 23.82 2.79
C ASP A 95 5.32 22.65 3.00
N ASN A 96 5.83 22.07 1.90
CA ASN A 96 6.74 20.92 1.91
C ASN A 96 6.19 19.71 2.68
N GLN A 97 4.85 19.54 2.69
CA GLN A 97 4.19 18.37 3.29
C GLN A 97 3.47 17.53 2.22
N SER A 98 3.29 16.24 2.49
CA SER A 98 2.50 15.32 1.66
C SER A 98 1.18 14.96 2.32
N SER A 99 0.16 14.64 1.52
CA SER A 99 -1.14 14.25 2.04
C SER A 99 -1.13 12.87 2.71
N SER A 100 -1.75 12.75 3.89
CA SER A 100 -2.00 11.48 4.60
C SER A 100 -3.16 10.66 4.02
N TYR A 101 -3.59 10.93 2.79
CA TYR A 101 -4.53 10.05 2.07
C TYR A 101 -3.84 8.93 1.29
N ASP A 102 -2.51 8.88 1.31
CA ASP A 102 -1.69 7.83 0.70
C ASP A 102 -1.86 7.69 -0.82
N PHE A 103 -2.29 8.77 -1.48
CA PHE A 103 -2.49 8.86 -2.94
C PHE A 103 -1.33 9.59 -3.66
N GLU A 104 -0.28 9.95 -2.93
CA GLU A 104 0.90 10.66 -3.42
C GLU A 104 2.12 9.76 -3.33
N PHE A 105 2.79 9.53 -4.46
CA PHE A 105 3.89 8.57 -4.53
C PHE A 105 4.92 8.96 -5.59
N CYS A 106 6.10 8.34 -5.54
CA CYS A 106 7.16 8.61 -6.50
C CYS A 106 6.84 8.06 -7.90
N THR A 107 7.35 8.70 -8.96
CA THR A 107 7.04 8.32 -10.35
C THR A 107 7.36 6.86 -10.70
N TRP A 108 8.40 6.29 -10.08
CA TRP A 108 8.85 4.91 -10.27
C TRP A 108 8.09 3.87 -9.43
N SER A 109 7.17 4.33 -8.57
CA SER A 109 6.51 3.54 -7.54
C SER A 109 4.98 3.48 -7.71
N GLN A 110 4.33 2.93 -6.69
CA GLN A 110 2.91 2.64 -6.59
C GLN A 110 2.43 2.92 -5.15
N ILE A 111 1.11 2.92 -4.97
CA ILE A 111 0.48 2.87 -3.65
C ILE A 111 0.57 1.45 -3.05
N PRO A 112 0.49 1.28 -1.72
CA PRO A 112 0.55 -0.04 -1.09
C PRO A 112 -0.57 -0.97 -1.58
N ASP A 113 -1.76 -0.43 -1.83
CA ASP A 113 -2.93 -1.18 -2.30
C ASP A 113 -2.63 -1.98 -3.58
N ASP A 114 -1.86 -1.40 -4.52
CA ASP A 114 -1.50 -2.07 -5.78
C ASP A 114 -0.59 -3.27 -5.54
N GLU A 115 0.31 -3.18 -4.55
CA GLU A 115 1.19 -4.28 -4.17
C GLU A 115 0.42 -5.39 -3.45
N PHE A 116 -0.47 -5.02 -2.53
CA PHE A 116 -1.31 -5.97 -1.79
C PHE A 116 -2.21 -6.78 -2.72
N VAL A 117 -2.81 -6.14 -3.74
CA VAL A 117 -3.58 -6.86 -4.77
C VAL A 117 -2.74 -7.97 -5.38
N LYS A 118 -1.49 -7.67 -5.77
CA LYS A 118 -0.62 -8.66 -6.41
C LYS A 118 -0.21 -9.77 -5.44
N GLN A 119 0.07 -9.47 -4.18
CA GLN A 119 0.37 -10.50 -3.19
C GLN A 119 -0.81 -11.41 -2.87
N ASP A 120 -2.04 -10.88 -2.89
CA ASP A 120 -3.23 -11.70 -2.63
C ASP A 120 -3.63 -12.54 -3.85
N ASP A 121 -3.46 -12.00 -5.06
CA ASP A 121 -3.91 -12.65 -6.30
C ASP A 121 -2.85 -13.59 -6.91
N LEU A 122 -1.56 -13.33 -6.69
CA LEU A 122 -0.45 -14.09 -7.28
C LEU A 122 0.24 -14.94 -6.22
N GLN A 123 -0.12 -16.23 -6.15
CA GLN A 123 0.40 -17.17 -5.14
C GLN A 123 1.91 -17.41 -5.19
N TYR A 124 2.56 -17.06 -6.30
CA TYR A 124 4.02 -17.14 -6.46
C TYR A 124 4.76 -15.89 -5.98
N VAL A 125 4.05 -14.84 -5.54
CA VAL A 125 4.67 -13.67 -4.91
C VAL A 125 4.83 -13.97 -3.43
N LEU A 126 6.08 -14.07 -2.96
CA LEU A 126 6.41 -14.42 -1.56
C LEU A 126 5.98 -13.35 -0.55
N GLY A 127 5.89 -12.11 -1.01
CA GLY A 127 5.55 -10.95 -0.20
C GLY A 127 6.35 -9.73 -0.62
N GLU A 128 6.46 -8.78 0.29
CA GLU A 128 7.18 -7.54 0.07
C GLU A 128 8.11 -7.14 1.23
N LEU A 129 9.11 -6.34 0.90
CA LEU A 129 9.84 -5.49 1.82
C LEU A 129 9.48 -4.04 1.50
N TYR A 130 8.73 -3.42 2.41
CA TYR A 130 8.31 -2.03 2.26
C TYR A 130 9.53 -1.11 2.24
N GLY A 131 9.63 -0.22 1.24
CA GLY A 131 10.88 0.46 0.87
C GLY A 131 11.53 1.36 1.93
N GLN A 132 10.89 1.58 3.08
CA GLN A 132 11.47 2.32 4.22
C GLN A 132 10.93 1.79 5.55
N GLY A 133 11.61 0.82 6.15
CA GLY A 133 11.25 0.29 7.48
C GLY A 133 11.45 1.28 8.65
N LEU A 134 12.11 2.44 8.45
CA LEU A 134 12.39 3.38 9.55
C LEU A 134 12.74 4.83 9.11
N ILE A 135 11.88 5.56 8.39
CA ILE A 135 11.98 7.03 8.29
C ILE A 135 10.58 7.67 8.40
N ILE A 136 10.35 8.27 9.58
CA ILE A 136 9.40 9.33 9.94
C ILE A 136 7.91 8.99 9.81
N TRP A 137 7.43 8.30 10.85
CA TRP A 137 6.07 8.40 11.39
C TRP A 137 4.93 8.45 10.38
N VAL A 138 4.65 7.27 9.84
CA VAL A 138 3.31 6.88 9.44
C VAL A 138 2.35 7.24 10.59
N SER A 139 1.33 8.07 10.35
CA SER A 139 0.05 8.01 11.09
C SER A 139 -0.29 6.52 11.31
N PRO A 140 -0.87 6.05 12.44
CA PRO A 140 -0.65 4.74 13.10
C PRO A 140 -0.82 3.44 12.26
N LEU A 141 -0.24 3.38 11.07
CA LEU A 141 -0.59 2.51 9.97
C LEU A 141 0.58 1.57 9.74
N TYR A 142 0.82 0.71 10.73
CA TYR A 142 1.24 -0.62 10.37
C TYR A 142 -0.01 -1.32 9.82
N MET A 143 -0.27 -1.18 8.52
CA MET A 143 -0.98 -2.23 7.78
C MET A 143 0.02 -3.35 7.51
N THR A 144 0.50 -3.97 8.58
CA THR A 144 1.09 -5.30 8.45
C THR A 144 -0.06 -6.27 8.23
N LYS A 145 0.09 -7.20 7.29
CA LYS A 145 -0.83 -8.32 7.02
C LYS A 145 -1.17 -9.15 8.27
N SER A 146 -0.51 -8.88 9.41
CA SER A 146 -0.85 -9.43 10.72
C SER A 146 -2.25 -8.99 11.13
N GLY A 147 -3.20 -9.91 11.00
CA GLY A 147 -4.65 -9.83 11.26
C GLY A 147 -5.11 -9.33 12.63
N HIS A 148 -4.59 -8.20 13.10
CA HIS A 148 -5.15 -7.46 14.22
C HIS A 148 -6.36 -6.65 13.73
N HIS A 149 -7.49 -6.81 14.42
CA HIS A 149 -8.73 -6.10 14.12
C HIS A 149 -8.50 -4.58 14.21
N THR A 150 -8.43 -3.92 13.06
CA THR A 150 -8.14 -2.48 12.99
C THR A 150 -9.33 -1.75 12.38
N VAL A 151 -9.67 -0.59 12.94
CA VAL A 151 -10.58 0.41 12.35
C VAL A 151 -9.93 1.77 12.57
N LEU A 152 -9.65 2.49 11.49
CA LEU A 152 -9.07 3.82 11.51
C LEU A 152 -9.89 4.76 10.63
N ILE A 153 -9.96 6.02 11.04
CA ILE A 153 -10.56 7.10 10.26
C ILE A 153 -9.45 8.08 9.91
N LEU A 154 -9.23 8.29 8.62
CA LEU A 154 -8.43 9.39 8.09
C LEU A 154 -9.37 10.58 7.87
N GLU A 155 -9.08 11.69 8.54
CA GLU A 155 -9.95 12.85 8.61
C GLU A 155 -9.29 14.11 8.04
N SER A 156 -9.83 14.67 6.96
CA SER A 156 -9.53 16.07 6.59
C SER A 156 -10.73 16.98 6.86
N LEU A 157 -10.48 18.17 7.40
CA LEU A 157 -11.49 19.14 7.86
C LEU A 157 -11.38 20.53 7.19
N ILE A 158 -11.03 20.58 5.90
CA ILE A 158 -10.64 21.86 5.27
C ILE A 158 -11.58 22.32 4.13
N SER A 159 -12.69 21.60 3.85
CA SER A 159 -13.57 21.92 2.71
C SER A 159 -15.06 21.69 3.02
N PRO A 160 -16.00 22.40 2.36
CA PRO A 160 -17.44 22.13 2.43
C PRO A 160 -17.84 20.70 2.02
N VAL A 161 -16.96 20.02 1.28
CA VAL A 161 -17.01 18.58 1.00
C VAL A 161 -15.75 17.94 1.59
N CYS A 162 -15.93 17.03 2.55
CA CYS A 162 -14.87 16.25 3.13
C CYS A 162 -14.89 14.84 2.54
N GLN A 163 -13.73 14.36 2.10
CA GLN A 163 -13.53 12.93 1.95
C GLN A 163 -13.22 12.33 3.32
N LYS A 164 -13.83 11.18 3.62
CA LYS A 164 -13.50 10.38 4.80
C LYS A 164 -13.08 9.00 4.31
N THR A 165 -11.89 8.57 4.71
CA THR A 165 -11.37 7.25 4.39
C THR A 165 -11.33 6.43 5.68
N GLY A 166 -12.02 5.30 5.68
CA GLY A 166 -11.99 4.29 6.72
C GLY A 166 -11.11 3.13 6.30
N ILE A 167 -10.10 2.81 7.10
CA ILE A 167 -9.29 1.61 6.90
C ILE A 167 -9.72 0.60 7.94
N THR A 168 -10.09 -0.59 7.51
CA THR A 168 -10.44 -1.66 8.44
C THR A 168 -10.07 -3.03 7.91
N SER A 169 -9.74 -3.96 8.81
CA SER A 169 -9.60 -5.38 8.46
C SER A 169 -10.94 -6.07 8.21
N TYR A 170 -12.06 -5.44 8.58
CA TYR A 170 -13.40 -5.98 8.40
C TYR A 170 -13.95 -5.73 6.98
N PRO A 171 -14.90 -6.55 6.49
CA PRO A 171 -15.42 -6.45 5.12
C PRO A 171 -16.22 -5.18 4.85
N SER A 172 -16.79 -4.55 5.88
CA SER A 172 -17.64 -3.37 5.71
C SER A 172 -17.63 -2.45 6.92
N ALA A 173 -17.96 -1.19 6.70
CA ALA A 173 -18.15 -0.22 7.76
C ALA A 173 -19.20 0.82 7.37
N GLU A 174 -19.77 1.49 8.35
CA GLU A 174 -20.75 2.55 8.17
C GLU A 174 -20.28 3.81 8.89
N LEU A 175 -20.38 4.93 8.19
CA LEU A 175 -20.02 6.24 8.71
C LEU A 175 -21.27 6.93 9.25
N PHE A 176 -21.14 7.55 10.41
CA PHE A 176 -22.14 8.39 11.04
C PHE A 176 -21.55 9.78 11.29
N VAL A 177 -22.31 10.82 10.93
CA VAL A 177 -21.98 12.22 11.25
C VAL A 177 -23.12 12.79 12.07
N ASN A 178 -22.82 13.22 13.31
CA ASN A 178 -23.79 13.72 14.27
C ASN A 178 -24.98 12.77 14.46
N GLY A 179 -24.69 11.47 14.56
CA GLY A 179 -25.70 10.41 14.72
C GLY A 179 -26.46 10.03 13.44
N ARG A 180 -26.31 10.77 12.33
CA ARG A 180 -26.93 10.44 11.05
C ARG A 180 -26.02 9.53 10.24
N SER A 181 -26.54 8.41 9.74
CA SER A 181 -25.80 7.53 8.81
C SER A 181 -25.52 8.23 7.48
N MET A 182 -24.29 8.09 7.00
CA MET A 182 -23.81 8.49 5.67
C MET A 182 -23.73 7.29 4.72
N GLY A 183 -24.31 6.15 5.11
CA GLY A 183 -24.31 4.91 4.34
C GLY A 183 -23.19 3.95 4.71
N LYS A 184 -23.48 2.65 4.52
CA LYS A 184 -22.54 1.55 4.72
C LYS A 184 -21.75 1.33 3.44
N GLN A 185 -20.43 1.21 3.57
CA GLN A 185 -19.51 0.84 2.50
C GLN A 185 -19.01 -0.58 2.71
N VAL A 186 -18.81 -1.30 1.61
CA VAL A 186 -18.34 -2.68 1.59
C VAL A 186 -17.12 -2.77 0.68
N LYS A 187 -16.07 -3.44 1.16
CA LYS A 187 -14.87 -3.71 0.37
C LYS A 187 -15.24 -4.49 -0.87
N ASN A 188 -14.63 -4.15 -1.99
CA ASN A 188 -14.88 -4.82 -3.26
C ASN A 188 -13.63 -4.77 -4.14
N ASN A 189 -13.62 -5.59 -5.20
CA ASN A 189 -12.47 -5.72 -6.09
C ASN A 189 -12.56 -4.77 -7.31
N GLY A 190 -13.31 -3.67 -7.22
CA GLY A 190 -13.48 -2.72 -8.33
C GLY A 190 -12.23 -1.89 -8.63
N SER A 191 -11.38 -1.68 -7.62
CA SER A 191 -10.06 -1.08 -7.72
C SER A 191 -9.17 -1.59 -6.59
N SER A 192 -7.84 -1.41 -6.70
CA SER A 192 -6.91 -1.73 -5.61
C SER A 192 -7.32 -1.02 -4.33
N THR A 193 -7.59 0.28 -4.38
CA THR A 193 -8.01 1.06 -3.21
C THR A 193 -9.34 0.58 -2.61
N SER A 194 -10.36 0.26 -3.40
CA SER A 194 -11.67 -0.19 -2.86
C SER A 194 -11.63 -1.59 -2.23
N ARG A 195 -10.57 -2.36 -2.50
CA ARG A 195 -10.33 -3.67 -1.88
C ARG A 195 -9.81 -3.53 -0.46
N TYR A 196 -9.03 -2.48 -0.17
CA TYR A 196 -8.39 -2.30 1.13
C TYR A 196 -8.96 -1.14 1.96
N CYS A 197 -9.52 -0.12 1.30
CA CYS A 197 -10.05 1.10 1.90
C CYS A 197 -11.55 1.29 1.65
N LEU A 198 -12.26 1.82 2.64
CA LEU A 198 -13.66 2.25 2.54
C LEU A 198 -13.70 3.77 2.46
N MET A 199 -14.36 4.33 1.45
CA MET A 199 -14.35 5.78 1.22
C MET A 199 -15.76 6.35 1.13
N TRP A 200 -15.93 7.51 1.74
CA TRP A 200 -17.11 8.36 1.58
C TRP A 200 -16.65 9.70 1.00
N THR A 201 -16.97 9.93 -0.27
CA THR A 201 -16.51 11.08 -1.07
C THR A 201 -17.40 12.30 -0.93
N ASP A 202 -18.68 12.11 -0.60
CA ASP A 202 -19.72 13.15 -0.65
C ASP A 202 -20.26 13.54 0.74
N VAL A 203 -19.38 13.52 1.75
CA VAL A 203 -19.74 13.89 3.12
C VAL A 203 -19.60 15.39 3.30
N LYS A 204 -20.72 16.10 3.44
CA LYS A 204 -20.71 17.53 3.76
C LYS A 204 -20.24 17.74 5.19
N TYR A 205 -19.25 18.62 5.37
CA TYR A 205 -18.72 18.96 6.68
C TYR A 205 -19.81 19.56 7.58
N LYS A 206 -19.90 19.07 8.83
CA LYS A 206 -20.73 19.62 9.90
C LYS A 206 -20.03 19.42 11.24
N PRO A 207 -19.65 20.46 11.99
CA PRO A 207 -19.02 20.31 13.31
C PRO A 207 -19.77 19.32 14.20
N GLY A 208 -19.04 18.58 15.02
CA GLY A 208 -19.60 17.63 15.98
C GLY A 208 -18.85 16.30 16.00
N THR A 209 -19.58 15.19 15.88
CA THR A 209 -19.03 13.85 16.09
C THR A 209 -19.10 13.01 14.83
N ILE A 210 -17.98 12.37 14.50
CA ILE A 210 -17.90 11.33 13.48
C ILE A 210 -17.75 10.00 14.22
N LYS A 211 -18.46 8.99 13.74
CA LYS A 211 -18.35 7.63 14.22
C LYS A 211 -18.31 6.69 13.03
N VAL A 212 -17.37 5.74 13.03
CA VAL A 212 -17.35 4.63 12.09
C VAL A 212 -17.59 3.35 12.86
N VAL A 213 -18.51 2.52 12.36
CA VAL A 213 -18.82 1.19 12.89
C VAL A 213 -18.42 0.17 11.84
N ALA A 214 -17.52 -0.75 12.19
CA ALA A 214 -17.13 -1.86 11.35
C ALA A 214 -17.98 -3.10 11.64
N TYR A 215 -18.28 -3.86 10.59
CA TYR A 215 -19.12 -5.05 10.65
C TYR A 215 -18.38 -6.27 10.13
N ASP A 216 -18.56 -7.42 10.78
CA ASP A 216 -18.03 -8.70 10.32
C ASP A 216 -18.79 -9.26 9.10
N GLN A 217 -18.41 -10.47 8.66
CA GLN A 217 -19.03 -11.15 7.53
C GLN A 217 -20.51 -11.48 7.73
N SER A 218 -20.97 -11.60 8.98
CA SER A 218 -22.38 -11.83 9.31
C SER A 218 -23.20 -10.53 9.35
N GLY A 219 -22.53 -9.37 9.21
CA GLY A 219 -23.15 -8.06 9.34
C GLY A 219 -23.29 -7.58 10.79
N LYS A 220 -22.66 -8.25 11.75
CA LYS A 220 -22.68 -7.84 13.16
C LYS A 220 -21.67 -6.72 13.41
N PRO A 221 -22.01 -5.67 14.17
CA PRO A 221 -21.05 -4.65 14.56
C PRO A 221 -20.02 -5.23 15.53
N VAL A 222 -18.74 -5.04 15.22
CA VAL A 222 -17.62 -5.69 15.92
C VAL A 222 -16.54 -4.73 16.39
N ALA A 223 -16.46 -3.55 15.78
CA ALA A 223 -15.57 -2.49 16.23
C ALA A 223 -16.16 -1.13 15.89
N GLN A 224 -15.79 -0.11 16.67
CA GLN A 224 -16.17 1.26 16.39
C GLN A 224 -15.06 2.22 16.84
N VAL A 225 -14.95 3.32 16.13
CA VAL A 225 -14.08 4.44 16.48
C VAL A 225 -14.86 5.73 16.25
N TRP A 226 -14.63 6.72 17.09
CA TRP A 226 -15.30 8.01 16.99
C TRP A 226 -14.31 9.11 17.30
N ASN A 227 -14.55 10.28 16.71
CA ASN A 227 -13.80 11.48 16.98
C ASN A 227 -14.74 12.68 17.05
N HIS A 228 -14.34 13.67 17.83
CA HIS A 228 -15.02 14.95 17.90
C HIS A 228 -14.20 16.00 17.14
N PHE A 229 -14.87 16.76 16.29
CA PHE A 229 -14.23 17.81 15.52
C PHE A 229 -15.00 19.11 15.69
N SER A 230 -14.30 20.07 16.27
CA SER A 230 -14.71 21.46 16.33
C SER A 230 -14.15 22.19 15.12
N CYS A 231 -14.90 23.17 14.60
CA CYS A 231 -14.34 24.12 13.65
C CYS A 231 -13.18 24.86 14.35
N HIS A 232 -11.95 24.65 13.89
CA HIS A 232 -10.87 25.59 14.18
C HIS A 232 -10.76 26.47 12.94
N ILE A 233 -11.36 27.65 13.06
CA ILE A 233 -11.18 28.76 12.11
C ILE A 233 -9.85 29.42 12.46
#